data_AF-A0A3P7JIP7-F1
#
_entry.id   AF-A0A3P7JIP7-F1
#
_cell.length_a   1.000
_cell.length_b   1.000
_cell.length_c   1.000
_cell.angle_alpha   90.00
_cell.angle_beta   90.00
_cell.angle_gamma   90.00
#
_symmetry.space_group_name_H-M   'P 1'
#
loop_
_entity.id
_entity.type
_entity.pdbx_description
1 polymer ?
#
loop_
_entity_poly.entity_id
_entity_poly.type
_entity_poly.pdbx_seq_one_letter_code
_entity_poly.pdbx_strand_id
1 'polypeptide(L)'
;MSLEEEAQRYANTCPRSRSAIFTRPNSGENFAMITSSTSALDAAVRVYSKEKNYPLNIAKDGFQAVRSWWSIIFRNGMNRRVVYTEFLERKPMSPSNMTQVCG
;
A
#
# COMPACT_ATOMS: atom_id res chain seq x y z
N MET A 1 2.52 4.72 -20.37
CA MET A 1 2.18 5.20 -19.02
C MET A 1 3.11 4.51 -18.05
N SER A 2 3.76 5.23 -17.15
CA SER A 2 4.55 4.59 -16.09
C SER A 2 3.62 4.03 -15.00
N LEU A 3 4.11 3.07 -14.19
CA LEU A 3 3.35 2.54 -13.05
C LEU A 3 2.96 3.64 -12.04
N GLU A 4 3.82 4.65 -11.87
CA GLU A 4 3.54 5.80 -11.02
C GLU A 4 2.41 6.68 -11.57
N GLU A 5 2.41 6.93 -12.88
CA GLU A 5 1.36 7.74 -13.52
C GLU A 5 0.01 7.03 -13.50
N GLU A 6 -0.01 5.70 -13.66
CA GLU A 6 -1.21 4.86 -13.51
C GLU A 6 -1.75 4.91 -12.07
N ALA A 7 -0.86 4.72 -11.08
CA ALA A 7 -1.22 4.75 -9.66
C ALA A 7 -1.76 6.13 -9.23
N GLN A 8 -1.11 7.21 -9.67
CA GLN A 8 -1.56 8.57 -9.38
C GLN A 8 -2.91 8.86 -10.04
N ARG A 9 -3.11 8.43 -11.29
CA ARG A 9 -4.38 8.60 -12.01
C ARG A 9 -5.52 7.90 -11.31
N TYR A 10 -5.30 6.69 -10.79
CA TYR A 10 -6.31 5.98 -10.01
C TYR A 10 -6.54 6.64 -8.65
N ALA A 11 -5.49 7.02 -7.92
CA ALA A 11 -5.62 7.71 -6.64
C ALA A 11 -6.41 9.03 -6.74
N ASN A 12 -6.25 9.76 -7.85
CA ASN A 12 -6.98 11.01 -8.12
C ASN A 12 -8.50 10.83 -8.26
N THR A 13 -9.01 9.61 -8.46
CA THR A 13 -10.46 9.34 -8.45
C THR A 13 -11.01 9.11 -7.05
N CYS A 14 -10.20 9.33 -6.00
CA CYS A 14 -10.53 9.08 -4.60
C CYS A 14 -11.20 7.70 -4.34
N PRO A 15 -10.65 6.60 -4.87
CA PRO A 15 -11.27 5.28 -4.77
C PRO A 15 -11.28 4.78 -3.32
N ARG A 16 -12.26 3.95 -2.99
CA ARG A 16 -12.38 3.31 -1.67
C ARG A 16 -11.88 1.86 -1.61
N SER A 17 -11.43 1.34 -2.74
CA SER A 17 -10.98 -0.03 -2.91
C SER A 17 -9.89 -0.09 -3.99
N ARG A 18 -9.35 -1.28 -4.25
CA ARG A 18 -8.49 -1.54 -5.41
C ARG A 18 -9.21 -1.30 -6.73
N SER A 19 -8.41 -1.00 -7.75
CA SER A 19 -8.85 -1.03 -9.14
C SER A 19 -9.16 -2.46 -9.56
N ALA A 20 -10.08 -2.60 -10.50
CA ALA A 20 -10.43 -3.90 -11.05
C ALA A 20 -9.27 -4.47 -11.88
N ILE A 21 -9.02 -5.77 -11.81
CA ILE A 21 -7.87 -6.41 -12.50
C ILE A 21 -7.88 -6.10 -14.00
N PHE A 22 -9.07 -6.08 -14.63
CA PHE A 22 -9.19 -5.82 -16.06
C PHE A 22 -8.78 -4.39 -16.47
N THR A 23 -8.76 -3.42 -15.53
CA THR A 23 -8.29 -2.06 -15.82
C THR A 23 -6.78 -1.93 -15.76
N ARG A 24 -6.08 -2.97 -15.29
CA ARG A 24 -4.63 -3.02 -15.10
C ARG A 24 -4.03 -4.41 -15.42
N PRO A 25 -4.16 -4.88 -16.68
CA PRO A 25 -3.83 -6.27 -17.04
C PRO A 25 -2.34 -6.62 -16.89
N ASN A 26 -1.47 -5.62 -16.83
CA ASN A 26 -0.01 -5.79 -16.83
C ASN A 26 0.64 -5.35 -15.50
N SER A 27 -0.14 -4.99 -14.48
CA SER A 27 0.37 -4.40 -13.24
C SER A 27 -0.32 -4.95 -11.99
N GLY A 28 0.50 -5.25 -10.98
CA GLY A 28 0.06 -5.45 -9.61
C GLY A 28 -0.43 -4.14 -8.98
N GLU A 29 -1.17 -4.24 -7.88
CA GLU A 29 -1.60 -3.07 -7.13
C GLU A 29 -1.72 -3.42 -5.65
N ASN A 30 -0.98 -2.65 -4.86
CA ASN A 30 -1.19 -2.53 -3.43
C ASN A 30 -1.97 -1.24 -3.16
N PHE A 31 -3.09 -1.38 -2.45
CA PHE A 31 -3.96 -0.26 -2.09
C PHE A 31 -3.98 -0.08 -0.58
N ALA A 32 -3.94 1.18 -0.15
CA ALA A 32 -4.14 1.58 1.23
C ALA A 32 -5.05 2.80 1.26
N MET A 33 -6.08 2.74 2.10
CA MET A 33 -6.85 3.92 2.48
C MET A 33 -6.41 4.31 3.88
N ILE A 34 -5.86 5.51 4.01
CA ILE A 34 -5.46 6.06 5.30
C ILE A 34 -6.53 7.07 5.70
N THR A 35 -7.41 6.67 6.62
CA THR A 35 -8.41 7.55 7.20
C THR A 35 -7.75 8.38 8.30
N SER A 36 -7.44 9.64 8.03
CA SER A 36 -7.07 10.57 9.09
C SER A 36 -8.33 11.20 9.70
N SER A 37 -8.39 11.30 11.03
CA SER A 37 -9.43 12.04 11.77
C SER A 37 -9.26 13.56 11.69
N THR A 38 -8.14 14.01 11.13
CA THR A 38 -7.90 15.40 10.74
C THR A 38 -7.71 15.43 9.23
N SER A 39 -8.21 16.46 8.54
CA SER A 39 -8.29 16.51 7.07
C SER A 39 -6.99 16.05 6.38
N ALA A 40 -7.05 15.59 5.12
CA ALA A 40 -5.86 15.19 4.35
C ALA A 40 -4.74 16.27 4.35
N LEU A 41 -5.11 17.53 4.59
CA LEU A 41 -4.20 18.66 4.82
C LEU A 41 -3.49 18.65 6.18
N ASP A 42 -4.12 18.15 7.25
CA ASP A 42 -3.56 18.14 8.61
C ASP A 42 -2.59 16.95 8.82
N ALA A 43 -2.82 15.82 8.12
CA ALA A 43 -1.84 14.75 7.98
C ALA A 43 -0.56 15.23 7.25
N ALA A 44 -0.72 16.13 6.28
CA ALA A 44 0.39 16.76 5.56
C ALA A 44 1.10 17.89 6.35
N VAL A 45 0.58 18.32 7.50
CA VAL A 45 1.09 19.51 8.23
C VAL A 45 1.73 19.17 9.59
N ARG A 46 1.40 18.06 10.27
CA ARG A 46 1.96 17.76 11.60
C ARG A 46 3.01 16.65 11.61
N VAL A 47 4.20 16.91 11.09
CA VAL A 47 5.47 16.71 11.83
C VAL A 47 6.52 17.68 11.30
N TYR A 48 6.70 18.80 12.00
CA TYR A 48 8.02 19.41 12.12
C TYR A 48 8.88 18.42 12.91
N SER A 49 9.74 17.65 12.23
CA SER A 49 10.74 16.85 12.93
C SER A 49 11.77 17.84 13.46
N LYS A 50 11.88 18.00 14.79
CA LYS A 50 12.90 18.86 15.41
C LYS A 50 14.34 18.43 15.06
N GLU A 51 14.54 17.28 14.40
CA GLU A 51 15.87 16.73 14.09
C GLU A 51 16.29 16.77 12.62
N LYS A 52 15.38 16.97 11.65
CA LYS A 52 15.79 17.05 10.23
C LYS A 52 15.03 18.13 9.48
N ASN A 53 15.79 19.11 9.01
CA ASN A 53 15.35 20.30 8.28
C ASN A 53 14.91 19.97 6.83
N TYR A 54 13.95 19.07 6.66
CA TYR A 54 13.31 18.77 5.37
C TYR A 54 11.81 18.49 5.58
N PRO A 55 10.90 19.09 4.78
CA PRO A 55 9.47 18.83 4.89
C PRO A 55 9.16 17.41 4.38
N LEU A 56 8.98 16.44 5.29
CA LEU A 56 8.83 15.03 4.94
C LEU A 56 7.49 14.46 5.41
N ASN A 57 6.39 14.99 4.85
CA ASN A 57 5.04 14.57 5.22
C ASN A 57 4.42 13.57 4.22
N ILE A 58 4.79 13.62 2.93
CA ILE A 58 4.34 12.64 1.93
C ILE A 58 4.94 11.23 2.19
N ALA A 59 6.17 11.18 2.71
CA ALA A 59 6.85 9.90 2.94
C ALA A 59 6.25 9.08 4.09
N LYS A 60 5.54 9.70 5.05
CA LYS A 60 5.03 9.01 6.24
C LYS A 60 3.86 8.10 5.94
N ASP A 61 2.95 8.55 5.10
CA ASP A 61 1.75 7.80 4.75
C ASP A 61 2.09 6.62 3.83
N GLY A 62 2.97 6.86 2.84
CA GLY A 62 3.56 5.78 2.03
C GLY A 62 4.30 4.75 2.90
N PHE A 63 5.08 5.21 3.88
CA PHE A 63 5.78 4.32 4.81
C PHE A 63 4.81 3.49 5.68
N GLN A 64 3.73 4.09 6.18
CA GLN A 64 2.70 3.37 6.93
C GLN A 64 2.00 2.31 6.08
N ALA A 65 1.65 2.64 4.83
CA ALA A 65 1.05 1.70 3.89
C ALA A 65 1.98 0.52 3.62
N VAL A 66 3.25 0.77 3.27
CA VAL A 66 4.25 -0.27 3.02
C VAL A 66 4.47 -1.15 4.26
N ARG A 67 4.61 -0.55 5.45
CA ARG A 67 4.71 -1.31 6.70
C ARG A 67 3.50 -2.20 6.94
N SER A 68 2.29 -1.71 6.62
CA SER A 68 1.06 -2.49 6.79
C SER A 68 1.05 -3.72 5.88
N TRP A 69 1.42 -3.57 4.61
CA TRP A 69 1.50 -4.66 3.65
C TRP A 69 2.55 -5.69 4.05
N TRP A 70 3.73 -5.22 4.47
CA TRP A 70 4.80 -6.09 4.93
C TRP A 70 4.41 -6.90 6.16
N SER A 71 3.67 -6.31 7.10
CA SER A 71 3.31 -6.94 8.36
C SER A 71 2.45 -8.21 8.23
N ILE A 72 1.86 -8.48 7.05
CA ILE A 72 1.05 -9.68 6.80
C ILE A 72 1.86 -10.96 7.04
N ILE A 73 3.16 -10.97 6.75
CA ILE A 73 4.02 -12.15 6.96
C ILE A 73 4.03 -12.59 8.43
N PHE A 74 4.03 -11.63 9.36
CA PHE A 74 4.03 -11.90 10.80
C PHE A 74 2.64 -12.26 11.33
N ARG A 75 1.57 -11.81 10.66
CA ARG A 75 0.20 -12.01 11.12
C ARG A 75 -0.40 -13.32 10.64
N ASN A 76 -0.12 -13.72 9.40
CA ASN A 76 -0.84 -14.82 8.77
C ASN A 76 0.05 -15.85 8.06
N GLY A 77 1.37 -15.65 8.10
CA GLY A 77 2.40 -16.59 7.66
C GLY A 77 2.35 -16.93 6.16
N MET A 78 3.48 -17.42 5.65
CA MET A 78 3.53 -18.08 4.34
C MET A 78 3.83 -19.56 4.53
N ASN A 79 3.65 -20.36 3.48
CA ASN A 79 4.19 -21.72 3.50
C ASN A 79 5.72 -21.70 3.58
N ARG A 80 6.31 -22.77 4.11
CA ARG A 80 7.77 -22.89 4.28
C ARG A 80 8.58 -22.80 2.98
N ARG A 81 7.93 -22.97 1.83
CA ARG A 81 8.57 -22.93 0.51
C ARG A 81 8.51 -21.54 -0.14
N VAL A 82 7.80 -20.57 0.48
CA VAL A 82 7.58 -19.23 -0.06
C VAL A 82 6.96 -19.28 -1.47
N VAL A 83 6.15 -20.30 -1.75
CA VAL A 83 5.46 -20.45 -3.05
C VAL A 83 4.07 -19.83 -2.97
N TYR A 84 3.73 -18.94 -3.89
CA TYR A 84 2.37 -18.42 -3.97
C TYR A 84 1.42 -19.50 -4.51
N THR A 85 0.33 -19.76 -3.78
CA THR A 85 -0.65 -20.80 -4.15
C THR A 85 -2.06 -20.25 -4.10
N GLU A 86 -2.99 -20.90 -4.81
CA GLU A 86 -4.41 -20.53 -4.77
C GLU A 86 -4.98 -20.56 -3.35
N PHE A 87 -4.51 -21.49 -2.51
CA PHE A 87 -4.85 -21.52 -1.08
C PHE A 87 -4.47 -20.21 -0.37
N LEU A 88 -3.25 -19.70 -0.61
CA LEU A 88 -2.80 -18.45 -0.01
C LEU A 88 -3.55 -17.24 -0.55
N GLU A 89 -3.89 -17.22 -1.85
CA GLU A 89 -4.70 -16.18 -2.48
C GLU A 89 -6.08 -16.06 -1.83
N ARG A 90 -6.77 -17.20 -1.62
CA ARG A 90 -8.15 -17.23 -1.14
C ARG A 90 -8.29 -17.16 0.39
N LYS A 91 -7.19 -17.31 1.14
CA LYS A 91 -7.21 -17.29 2.60
C LYS A 91 -7.59 -15.89 3.13
N PRO A 92 -8.37 -15.80 4.23
CA PRO A 92 -8.56 -14.52 4.93
C PRO A 92 -7.21 -13.89 5.30
N MET A 93 -7.04 -12.59 5.04
CA MET A 93 -5.75 -11.89 5.13
C MET A 93 -4.66 -12.53 4.25
N SER A 94 -4.98 -12.77 2.97
CA SER A 94 -4.05 -13.23 1.94
C SER A 94 -2.72 -12.44 1.96
N PRO A 95 -1.57 -13.08 1.76
CA PRO A 95 -0.28 -12.41 1.67
C PRO A 95 -0.09 -11.64 0.35
N SER A 96 -1.13 -11.50 -0.50
CA SER A 96 -1.06 -10.87 -1.83
C SER A 96 -0.34 -9.52 -1.82
N ASN A 97 -0.54 -8.71 -0.79
CA ASN A 97 0.10 -7.39 -0.73
C ASN A 97 1.57 -7.49 -0.33
N MET A 98 1.91 -8.41 0.58
CA MET A 98 3.28 -8.66 0.99
C MET A 98 4.09 -9.22 -0.18
N THR A 99 3.56 -10.21 -0.91
CA THR A 99 4.27 -10.84 -2.03
C THR A 99 4.57 -9.87 -3.17
N GLN A 100 3.75 -8.83 -3.37
CA GLN A 100 3.98 -7.78 -4.36
C GLN A 100 5.03 -6.74 -3.93
N VAL A 101 5.42 -6.66 -2.66
CA VAL A 101 6.51 -5.76 -2.20
C VAL A 101 7.88 -6.36 -2.49
N CYS A 102 7.99 -7.69 -2.59
CA CYS A 102 9.24 -8.40 -2.88
C CYS A 102 9.54 -8.60 -4.38
N GLY A 103 8.63 -8.18 -5.26
CA GLY A 103 8.69 -8.44 -6.70
C GLY A 103 9.69 -7.56 -7.43
#